data_AF-A0A0N0P9S6-F1
#
_entry.id   AF-A0A0N0P9S6-F1
#
_cell.length_a   1.000
_cell.length_b   1.000
_cell.length_c   1.000
_cell.angle_alpha   90.00
_cell.angle_beta   90.00
_cell.angle_gamma   90.00
#
_symmetry.space_group_name_H-M   'P 1'
#
loop_
_entity.id
_entity.type
_entity.pdbx_description
1 polymer ?
#
loop_
_entity_poly.entity_id
_entity_poly.type
_entity_poly.pdbx_seq_one_letter_code
_entity_poly.pdbx_strand_id
1 'polypeptide(L)'
;MKPGDPPRHSQSDDDSGCALEEYTWVPPGLRPEQVHLYFSALPEDKVPYVNSVGERHRLKQLLQQLPPQDNEVRYCHALSDEERKELRLFSAQRKREALGRGQARQLHAPAPCERVSTATFEHIDILFNLLV
;
A
#
# COMPACT_ATOMS: atom_id res chain seq x y z
N MET A 1 9.93 -50.04 -38.96
CA MET A 1 10.10 -49.15 -37.80
C MET A 1 9.88 -47.72 -38.24
N LYS A 2 8.98 -46.96 -37.60
CA LYS A 2 8.94 -45.49 -37.73
C LYS A 2 9.73 -44.91 -36.55
N PRO A 3 10.68 -43.97 -36.76
CA PRO A 3 11.26 -43.22 -35.65
C PRO A 3 10.17 -42.35 -35.03
N GLY A 4 9.97 -42.47 -33.72
CA GLY A 4 9.07 -41.61 -32.97
C GLY A 4 9.69 -40.22 -32.82
N ASP A 5 8.90 -39.20 -33.13
CA ASP A 5 9.23 -37.81 -32.81
C ASP A 5 9.28 -37.65 -31.28
N PRO A 6 10.30 -36.96 -30.72
CA PRO A 6 10.34 -36.70 -29.28
C PRO A 6 9.20 -35.72 -28.90
N PRO A 7 8.61 -35.89 -27.71
CA PRO A 7 7.52 -35.03 -27.27
C PRO A 7 8.01 -33.59 -27.14
N ARG A 8 7.33 -32.66 -27.83
CA ARG A 8 7.47 -31.24 -27.58
C ARG A 8 7.10 -30.99 -26.12
N HIS A 9 8.08 -30.63 -25.33
CA HIS A 9 7.87 -30.13 -23.98
C HIS A 9 7.16 -28.78 -24.11
N SER A 10 5.82 -28.82 -24.16
CA SER A 10 4.97 -27.66 -23.95
C SER A 10 5.05 -27.29 -22.47
N GLN A 11 6.12 -26.61 -22.09
CA GLN A 11 6.10 -25.73 -20.93
C GLN A 11 5.59 -24.39 -21.44
N SER A 12 4.27 -24.25 -21.41
CA SER A 12 3.63 -22.94 -21.42
C SER A 12 3.87 -22.31 -20.06
N ASP A 13 5.04 -21.71 -19.86
CA ASP A 13 5.28 -20.76 -18.76
C ASP A 13 4.73 -19.39 -19.17
N ASP A 14 3.48 -19.36 -19.63
CA ASP A 14 2.70 -18.13 -19.80
C ASP A 14 1.70 -18.02 -18.64
N ASP A 15 2.21 -18.21 -17.42
CA ASP A 15 1.60 -17.61 -16.23
C ASP A 15 2.10 -16.17 -16.14
N SER A 16 1.77 -15.39 -17.18
CA SER A 16 1.85 -13.93 -17.13
C SER A 16 0.66 -13.37 -16.34
N GLY A 17 0.14 -14.11 -15.36
CA GLY A 17 -0.71 -13.55 -14.32
C GLY A 17 0.09 -12.46 -13.66
N CYS A 18 -0.26 -11.20 -13.94
CA CYS A 18 0.44 -10.10 -13.35
C CYS A 18 0.24 -10.26 -11.84
N ALA A 19 1.29 -10.45 -11.05
CA ALA A 19 1.17 -10.44 -9.58
C ALA A 19 0.49 -9.15 -9.06
N LEU A 20 0.34 -8.12 -9.92
CA LEU A 20 -0.43 -6.91 -9.69
C LEU A 20 -1.96 -7.05 -9.85
N GLU A 21 -2.48 -8.06 -10.55
CA GLU A 21 -3.92 -8.20 -10.84
C GLU A 21 -4.75 -8.64 -9.63
N GLU A 22 -4.09 -9.11 -8.57
CA GLU A 22 -4.76 -9.63 -7.35
C GLU A 22 -4.96 -8.57 -6.26
N TYR A 23 -4.11 -7.53 -6.22
CA TYR A 23 -4.10 -6.53 -5.13
C TYR A 23 -4.61 -5.18 -5.62
N THR A 24 -5.37 -4.52 -4.76
CA THR A 24 -5.89 -3.15 -5.01
C THR A 24 -4.85 -2.07 -4.78
N TRP A 25 -3.74 -2.42 -4.14
CA TRP A 25 -2.60 -1.54 -3.88
C TRP A 25 -1.36 -2.36 -3.57
N VAL A 26 -0.20 -1.88 -4.01
CA VAL A 26 1.12 -2.43 -3.68
C VAL A 26 2.02 -1.34 -3.10
N PRO A 27 2.86 -1.63 -2.10
CA PRO A 27 3.83 -0.67 -1.59
C PRO A 27 4.81 -0.22 -2.68
N PRO A 28 5.10 1.09 -2.79
CA PRO A 28 6.06 1.58 -3.77
C PRO A 28 7.48 1.08 -3.46
N GLY A 29 8.26 0.83 -4.52
CA GLY A 29 9.68 0.45 -4.42
C GLY A 29 9.94 -1.05 -4.30
N LEU A 30 8.90 -1.89 -4.30
CA LEU A 30 9.04 -3.34 -4.33
C LEU A 30 9.03 -3.89 -5.76
N ARG A 31 9.82 -4.95 -5.99
CA ARG A 31 9.71 -5.79 -7.19
C ARG A 31 8.51 -6.74 -7.06
N PRO A 32 7.93 -7.25 -8.17
CA PRO A 32 6.80 -8.18 -8.11
C PRO A 32 6.98 -9.35 -7.15
N GLU A 33 8.17 -9.96 -7.13
CA GLU A 33 8.46 -11.11 -6.27
C GLU A 33 8.52 -10.73 -4.77
N GLN A 34 8.79 -9.46 -4.47
CA GLN A 34 8.82 -8.92 -3.11
C GLN A 34 7.42 -8.52 -2.61
N VAL A 35 6.47 -8.28 -3.49
CA VAL A 35 5.09 -7.92 -3.12
C VAL A 35 4.43 -9.07 -2.34
N HIS A 36 4.55 -10.30 -2.83
CA HIS A 36 4.03 -11.48 -2.13
C HIS A 36 4.69 -11.69 -0.76
N LEU A 37 6.01 -11.49 -0.67
CA LEU A 37 6.73 -11.58 0.60
C LEU A 37 6.30 -10.49 1.60
N TYR A 38 5.99 -9.29 1.11
CA TYR A 38 5.47 -8.21 1.95
C TYR A 38 4.09 -8.59 2.52
N PHE A 39 3.18 -9.07 1.67
CA PHE A 39 1.83 -9.40 2.10
C PHE A 39 1.74 -10.68 2.94
N SER A 40 2.66 -11.64 2.76
CA SER A 40 2.71 -12.85 3.62
C SER A 40 3.07 -12.55 5.08
N ALA A 41 3.60 -11.36 5.36
CA ALA A 41 3.84 -10.90 6.73
C ALA A 41 2.59 -10.28 7.40
N LEU A 42 1.49 -10.10 6.66
CA LEU A 42 0.24 -9.57 7.19
C LEU A 42 -0.73 -10.70 7.54
N PRO A 43 -1.68 -10.46 8.47
CA PRO A 43 -2.87 -11.29 8.58
C PRO A 43 -3.65 -11.34 7.25
N GLU A 44 -4.13 -12.52 6.86
CA GLU A 44 -4.85 -12.76 5.60
C GLU A 44 -6.02 -11.79 5.39
N ASP A 45 -6.77 -11.50 6.45
CA ASP A 45 -7.93 -10.60 6.44
C ASP A 45 -7.57 -9.11 6.27
N LYS A 46 -6.27 -8.77 6.30
CA LYS A 46 -5.74 -7.42 6.05
C LYS A 46 -5.03 -7.29 4.70
N VAL A 47 -4.88 -8.37 3.95
CA VAL A 47 -4.26 -8.33 2.61
C VAL A 47 -5.26 -7.73 1.60
N PRO A 48 -4.90 -6.68 0.84
CA PRO A 48 -5.85 -5.86 0.09
C PRO A 48 -6.22 -6.46 -1.28
N TYR A 49 -6.65 -7.72 -1.31
CA TYR A 49 -7.13 -8.36 -2.53
C TYR A 49 -8.35 -7.64 -3.12
N VAL A 50 -8.49 -7.65 -4.44
CA VAL A 50 -9.64 -7.04 -5.13
C VAL A 50 -10.97 -7.61 -4.61
N ASN A 51 -11.90 -6.74 -4.23
CA ASN A 51 -13.23 -7.07 -3.67
C ASN A 51 -13.21 -7.81 -2.30
N SER A 52 -12.08 -7.81 -1.59
CA SER A 52 -11.92 -8.59 -0.35
C SER A 52 -12.23 -7.81 0.94
N VAL A 53 -12.20 -8.52 2.08
CA VAL A 53 -12.23 -7.90 3.43
C VAL A 53 -11.03 -6.98 3.66
N GLY A 54 -9.85 -7.35 3.16
CA GLY A 54 -8.62 -6.59 3.35
C GLY A 54 -8.60 -5.31 2.52
N GLU A 55 -9.21 -5.29 1.34
CA GLU A 55 -9.44 -4.03 0.59
C GLU A 55 -10.32 -3.08 1.40
N ARG A 56 -11.46 -3.57 1.92
CA ARG A 56 -12.35 -2.76 2.77
C ARG A 56 -11.65 -2.29 4.04
N HIS A 57 -10.82 -3.14 4.64
CA HIS A 57 -9.99 -2.78 5.78
C HIS A 57 -9.04 -1.64 5.42
N ARG A 58 -8.31 -1.76 4.31
CA ARG A 58 -7.40 -0.74 3.80
C ARG A 58 -8.11 0.60 3.56
N LEU A 59 -9.29 0.59 2.93
CA LEU A 59 -10.08 1.80 2.69
C LEU A 59 -10.48 2.49 4.00
N LYS A 60 -10.89 1.72 5.02
CA LYS A 60 -11.19 2.27 6.36
C LYS A 60 -9.96 2.93 6.99
N GLN A 61 -8.80 2.29 6.90
CA GLN A 61 -7.54 2.85 7.40
C GLN A 61 -7.17 4.15 6.67
N LEU A 62 -7.32 4.19 5.34
CA LEU A 62 -7.08 5.41 4.56
C LEU A 62 -8.03 6.54 4.96
N LEU A 63 -9.32 6.28 5.15
CA LEU A 63 -10.28 7.31 5.56
C LEU A 63 -10.00 7.83 6.97
N GLN A 64 -9.57 6.96 7.88
CA GLN A 64 -9.17 7.35 9.23
C GLN A 64 -7.93 8.25 9.23
N GLN A 65 -6.93 7.93 8.40
CA GLN A 65 -5.68 8.69 8.29
C GLN A 65 -5.86 9.97 7.45
N LEU A 66 -6.75 9.93 6.45
CA LEU A 66 -7.01 11.00 5.49
C LEU A 66 -8.49 11.44 5.53
N PRO A 67 -8.95 12.08 6.62
CA PRO A 67 -10.31 12.59 6.68
C PRO A 67 -10.56 13.54 5.49
N PRO A 68 -11.70 13.41 4.79
CA PRO A 68 -12.00 14.26 3.64
C PRO A 68 -12.10 15.75 3.99
N GLN A 69 -12.42 16.08 5.24
CA GLN A 69 -12.47 17.44 5.79
C GLN A 69 -11.10 18.14 5.77
N ASP A 70 -10.01 17.39 5.95
CA ASP A 70 -8.65 17.90 5.87
C ASP A 70 -8.21 18.18 4.42
N ASN A 71 -8.97 17.69 3.46
CA ASN A 71 -8.57 17.65 2.06
C ASN A 71 -9.33 18.67 1.20
N GLU A 72 -10.66 18.75 1.36
CA GLU A 72 -11.51 19.60 0.54
C GLU A 72 -12.60 20.31 1.35
N VAL A 73 -12.73 21.61 1.09
CA VAL A 73 -13.70 22.51 1.73
C VAL A 73 -15.15 21.99 1.69
N ARG A 74 -15.54 21.26 0.64
CA ARG A 74 -16.92 20.78 0.47
C ARG A 74 -17.38 19.81 1.56
N TYR A 75 -16.45 19.21 2.29
CA TYR A 75 -16.74 18.27 3.37
C TYR A 75 -16.81 18.95 4.75
N CYS A 76 -16.52 20.25 4.82
CA CYS A 76 -16.57 21.03 6.05
C CYS A 76 -17.87 21.85 6.11
N HIS A 77 -18.40 22.05 7.31
CA HIS A 77 -19.55 22.91 7.53
C HIS A 77 -19.10 24.28 8.04
N ALA A 78 -19.74 25.34 7.55
CA ALA A 78 -19.63 26.70 8.08
C ALA A 78 -18.22 27.32 8.16
N LEU A 79 -17.27 26.94 7.29
CA LEU A 79 -15.97 27.62 7.22
C LEU A 79 -16.11 29.07 6.70
N SER A 80 -15.42 29.99 7.36
CA SER A 80 -15.18 31.35 6.88
C SER A 80 -14.26 31.36 5.64
N ASP A 81 -14.21 32.48 4.92
CA ASP A 81 -13.35 32.60 3.72
C ASP A 81 -11.87 32.44 4.03
N GLU A 82 -11.41 32.91 5.20
CA GLU A 82 -10.01 32.74 5.62
C GLU A 82 -9.70 31.27 5.94
N GLU A 83 -10.56 30.59 6.72
CA GLU A 83 -10.37 29.16 7.01
C GLU A 83 -10.40 28.30 5.74
N ARG A 84 -11.22 28.66 4.74
CA ARG A 84 -11.23 27.98 3.43
C ARG A 84 -9.90 28.13 2.70
N LYS A 85 -9.27 29.30 2.80
CA LYS A 85 -7.97 29.57 2.18
C LYS A 85 -6.86 28.83 2.92
N GLU A 86 -6.85 28.87 4.25
CA GLU A 86 -5.91 28.12 5.09
C GLU A 86 -6.00 26.61 4.83
N LEU A 87 -7.21 26.04 4.77
CA LEU A 87 -7.41 24.62 4.48
C LEU A 87 -6.85 24.23 3.11
N ARG A 88 -7.04 25.08 2.08
CA ARG A 88 -6.48 24.81 0.74
C ARG A 88 -4.95 24.80 0.77
N LEU A 89 -4.34 25.74 1.49
CA LEU A 89 -2.88 25.82 1.63
C LEU A 89 -2.35 24.60 2.39
N PHE A 90 -2.98 24.26 3.52
CA PHE A 90 -2.64 23.08 4.32
C PHE A 90 -2.74 21.79 3.51
N SER A 91 -3.88 21.55 2.85
CA SER A 91 -4.12 20.36 2.01
C SER A 91 -3.07 20.24 0.90
N ALA A 92 -2.76 21.35 0.21
CA ALA A 92 -1.75 21.37 -0.84
C ALA A 92 -0.34 21.08 -0.30
N GLN A 93 0.03 21.68 0.83
CA GLN A 93 1.34 21.47 1.46
C GLN A 93 1.48 20.03 1.94
N ARG A 94 0.49 19.51 2.67
CA ARG A 94 0.46 18.12 3.16
C ARG A 94 0.59 17.12 2.01
N LYS A 95 -0.15 17.32 0.91
CA LYS A 95 -0.04 16.49 -0.31
C LYS A 95 1.36 16.50 -0.89
N ARG A 96 2.00 17.68 -0.94
CA ARG A 96 3.33 17.83 -1.54
C ARG A 96 4.42 17.26 -0.65
N GLU A 97 4.35 17.49 0.65
CA GLU A 97 5.49 17.28 1.55
C GLU A 97 5.40 15.98 2.32
N ALA A 98 4.19 15.57 2.73
CA ALA A 98 4.00 14.43 3.62
C ALA A 98 3.38 13.21 2.92
N LEU A 99 2.46 13.37 1.98
CA LEU A 99 1.76 12.24 1.36
C LEU A 99 2.70 11.35 0.54
N GLY A 100 2.61 10.02 0.67
CA GLY A 100 3.30 9.09 -0.24
C GLY A 100 4.79 8.90 0.05
N ARG A 101 5.28 9.27 1.23
CA ARG A 101 6.72 9.44 1.49
C ARG A 101 7.47 8.19 1.93
N GLY A 102 6.79 7.18 2.44
CA GLY A 102 7.51 5.97 2.84
C GLY A 102 7.66 4.97 1.71
N GLN A 103 8.62 4.07 1.90
CA GLN A 103 9.01 3.05 0.93
C GLN A 103 9.22 1.73 1.66
N ALA A 104 8.68 0.65 1.10
CA ALA A 104 8.95 -0.68 1.60
C ALA A 104 10.29 -1.15 1.02
N ARG A 105 11.15 -1.73 1.87
CA ARG A 105 12.45 -2.25 1.46
C ARG A 105 12.73 -3.56 2.19
N GLN A 106 13.26 -4.52 1.46
CA GLN A 106 13.72 -5.78 2.06
C GLN A 106 15.00 -5.54 2.86
N LEU A 107 15.01 -5.99 4.11
CA LEU A 107 16.21 -5.99 4.95
C LEU A 107 16.89 -7.36 4.86
N HIS A 108 18.19 -7.37 4.58
CA HIS A 108 18.99 -8.60 4.46
C HIS A 108 19.59 -9.07 5.79
N ALA A 109 19.53 -8.23 6.83
CA ALA A 109 19.94 -8.55 8.20
C ALA A 109 19.10 -7.71 9.19
N PRO A 110 18.97 -8.15 10.46
CA PRO A 110 18.38 -7.32 11.50
C PRO A 110 19.19 -6.03 11.64
N ALA A 111 18.61 -4.91 11.20
CA ALA A 111 19.21 -3.60 11.38
C ALA A 111 18.63 -2.98 12.66
N PRO A 112 19.47 -2.43 13.56
CA PRO A 112 18.97 -1.57 14.62
C PRO A 112 18.29 -0.38 13.95
N CYS A 113 16.99 -0.22 14.15
CA CYS A 113 16.31 0.98 13.71
C CYS A 113 16.69 2.10 14.69
N GLU A 114 17.49 3.06 14.23
CA GLU A 114 17.97 4.19 15.04
C GLU A 114 16.83 5.13 15.50
N ARG A 115 15.59 4.87 15.07
CA ARG A 115 14.38 5.64 15.41
C ARG A 115 13.25 4.79 16.00
N VAL A 116 13.56 3.68 16.68
CA VAL A 116 12.52 2.89 17.38
C VAL A 116 12.12 3.62 18.66
N SER A 117 11.17 4.54 18.54
CA SER A 117 10.08 4.52 19.52
C SER A 117 9.40 3.17 19.31
N THR A 118 9.40 2.31 20.32
CA THR A 118 8.88 0.93 20.27
C THR A 118 7.45 0.90 19.74
N ALA A 119 7.31 0.62 18.46
CA ALA A 119 6.06 0.35 17.80
C ALA A 119 5.88 -1.16 17.79
N THR A 120 5.29 -1.71 18.85
CA THR A 120 4.86 -3.11 18.82
C THR A 120 3.83 -3.27 17.68
N PHE A 121 3.80 -4.46 17.09
CA PHE A 121 3.10 -4.81 15.84
C PHE A 121 1.56 -4.57 15.84
N GLU A 122 1.00 -4.11 16.95
CA GLU A 122 -0.39 -3.68 17.10
C GLU A 122 -0.56 -2.13 17.18
N HIS A 123 0.52 -1.35 17.39
CA HIS A 123 0.43 0.03 17.93
C HIS A 123 0.96 1.17 17.06
N ILE A 124 1.57 0.91 15.90
CA ILE A 124 1.70 1.90 14.82
C ILE A 124 1.32 1.16 13.53
N ASP A 125 0.20 1.49 12.87
CA ASP A 125 -0.32 0.87 11.63
C ASP A 125 0.77 0.69 10.56
N ILE A 126 1.60 -0.36 10.68
CA ILE A 126 2.90 -0.56 10.02
C ILE A 126 3.58 0.78 9.62
N LEU A 127 3.71 1.71 10.59
CA LEU A 127 4.33 3.05 10.48
C LEU A 127 3.64 4.18 9.67
N PHE A 128 2.35 4.07 9.31
CA PHE A 128 1.60 4.69 8.18
C PHE A 128 1.42 3.58 7.12
N ASN A 129 0.58 3.71 6.09
CA ASN A 129 0.86 3.02 4.80
C ASN A 129 2.15 3.58 4.12
N LEU A 130 3.14 3.92 4.95
CA LEU A 130 4.44 4.50 4.77
C LEU A 130 4.57 6.04 4.66
N LEU A 131 3.57 6.83 4.27
CA LEU A 131 3.22 8.14 4.87
C LEU A 131 1.84 8.65 4.34
N VAL A 132 0.95 7.70 4.01
CA VAL A 132 0.18 7.54 2.75
C VAL A 132 0.99 6.82 1.71
#